data_AF-A0A7Y5RDY4-F1
#
_entry.id   AF-A0A7Y5RDY4-F1
#
_cell.length_a   1.000
_cell.length_b   1.000
_cell.length_c   1.000
_cell.angle_alpha   90.00
_cell.angle_beta   90.00
_cell.angle_gamma   90.00
#
_symmetry.space_group_name_H-M   'P 1'
#
loop_
_entity.id
_entity.type
_entity.pdbx_description
1 polymer ?
#
loop_
_entity_poly.entity_id
_entity_poly.type
_entity_poly.pdbx_seq_one_letter_code
_entity_poly.pdbx_strand_id
1 'polypeptide(L)' 'MACATGEERMMLAEAEGLGGVTLCACGTVHLSVGAVTVRLAPEAFLQAVRMCQQAGQQLTLEGLLQAMSPQVNSTLH' A
#
# COMPACT_ATOMS: atom_id res chain seq x y z
N MET A 1 -0.59 22.77 -4.18
CA MET A 1 0.65 23.05 -3.44
C MET A 1 1.63 21.91 -3.71
N ALA A 2 2.83 22.19 -4.18
CA ALA A 2 3.88 21.19 -4.41
C ALA A 2 4.96 21.33 -3.32
N CYS A 3 5.34 20.25 -2.59
CA CYS A 3 6.50 20.33 -1.65
C CYS A 3 7.67 20.97 -2.39
N ALA A 4 8.24 22.01 -1.81
CA ALA A 4 9.54 22.53 -2.20
C ALA A 4 10.62 21.51 -1.82
N THR A 5 11.71 21.49 -2.58
CA THR A 5 12.76 20.46 -2.51
C THR A 5 13.67 20.53 -1.27
N GLY A 6 13.37 21.38 -0.28
CA GLY A 6 14.25 21.67 0.87
C GLY A 6 13.61 21.61 2.26
N GLU A 7 12.37 21.15 2.41
CA GLU A 7 11.75 20.98 3.74
C GLU A 7 12.23 19.71 4.45
N GLU A 8 12.38 19.82 5.78
CA GLU A 8 12.70 18.72 6.69
C GLU A 8 11.70 17.57 6.49
N ARG A 9 12.22 16.35 6.35
CA ARG A 9 11.41 15.13 6.18
C ARG A 9 11.61 14.23 7.37
N MET A 10 10.51 13.82 7.99
CA MET A 10 10.52 12.82 9.05
C MET A 10 10.38 11.44 8.41
N MET A 11 11.35 10.55 8.65
CA MET A 11 11.21 9.13 8.31
C MET A 11 10.21 8.47 9.25
N LEU A 12 9.14 7.89 8.71
CA LEU A 12 8.13 7.17 9.47
C LEU A 12 8.38 5.65 9.48
N ALA A 13 8.86 5.11 8.36
CA ALA A 13 9.18 3.71 8.22
C ALA A 13 10.17 3.49 7.07
N GLU A 14 11.07 2.52 7.22
CA GLU A 14 11.99 2.09 6.18
C GLU A 14 12.06 0.56 6.18
N ALA A 15 12.11 -0.03 5.00
CA ALA A 15 12.30 -1.45 4.78
C ALA A 15 13.40 -1.63 3.73
N GLU A 16 14.54 -2.17 4.16
CA GLU A 16 15.69 -2.40 3.31
C GLU A 16 15.30 -3.24 2.08
N GLY A 17 15.71 -2.79 0.89
CA GLY A 17 15.39 -3.44 -0.38
C GLY A 17 13.97 -3.18 -0.92
N LEU A 18 13.05 -2.60 -0.13
CA LEU A 18 11.71 -2.21 -0.59
C LEU A 18 11.61 -0.70 -0.80
N GLY A 19 11.94 0.07 0.23
CA GLY A 19 11.79 1.53 0.23
C GLY A 19 11.39 2.07 1.59
N GLY A 20 10.62 3.17 1.62
CA GLY A 20 10.28 3.85 2.86
C GLY A 20 9.13 4.83 2.75
N VAL A 21 8.72 5.33 3.91
CA VAL A 21 7.63 6.29 4.07
C VAL A 21 8.17 7.50 4.83
N THR A 22 8.06 8.67 4.24
CA THR A 22 8.46 9.94 4.88
C THR A 22 7.29 10.92 4.92
N LEU A 23 7.25 11.76 5.96
CA LEU A 23 6.33 12.89 6.06
C LEU A 23 7.08 14.19 5.77
N CYS A 24 6.65 14.90 4.72
CA CYS A 24 7.13 16.24 4.35
C CYS A 24 6.53 17.26 5.35
N ALA A 25 7.28 18.31 5.71
CA ALA A 25 6.78 19.32 6.65
C ALA A 25 5.47 20.00 6.18
N CYS A 26 5.23 20.12 4.87
CA CYS A 26 3.95 20.56 4.31
C CYS A 26 2.77 19.57 4.49
N GLY A 27 2.96 18.44 5.19
CA GLY A 27 1.91 17.45 5.48
C GLY A 27 1.68 16.39 4.40
N THR A 28 2.48 16.37 3.33
CA THR A 28 2.39 15.32 2.29
C THR A 28 3.19 14.09 2.68
N VAL A 29 2.58 12.91 2.60
CA VAL A 29 3.25 11.62 2.75
C VAL A 29 3.91 11.23 1.44
N HIS A 30 5.18 10.85 1.50
CA HIS A 30 5.94 10.31 0.39
C HIS A 30 6.18 8.82 0.66
N LEU A 31 5.48 7.98 -0.10
CA LEU A 31 5.70 6.53 -0.13
C LEU A 31 6.63 6.21 -1.29
N SER A 32 7.84 5.75 -0.98
CA SER A 32 8.84 5.35 -1.98
C SER A 32 8.99 3.83 -1.98
N VAL A 33 8.89 3.22 -3.16
CA VAL A 33 9.12 1.79 -3.40
C VAL A 33 10.05 1.67 -4.59
N GLY A 34 11.30 1.26 -4.35
CA GLY A 34 12.37 1.32 -5.34
C GLY A 34 12.51 2.72 -5.97
N ALA A 35 12.42 2.80 -7.30
CA ALA A 35 12.49 4.07 -8.04
C ALA A 35 11.17 4.84 -8.11
N VAL A 36 10.07 4.27 -7.61
CA VAL A 36 8.74 4.89 -7.67
C VAL A 36 8.46 5.62 -6.36
N THR A 37 8.05 6.89 -6.45
CA THR A 37 7.58 7.64 -5.29
C THR A 37 6.17 8.17 -5.54
N VAL A 38 5.26 7.84 -4.64
CA VAL A 38 3.88 8.30 -4.66
C VAL A 38 3.71 9.34 -3.56
N ARG A 39 3.07 10.46 -3.90
CA ARG A 39 2.78 11.57 -2.98
C ARG A 39 1.31 11.55 -2.65
N LEU A 40 0.99 11.49 -1.36
CA LEU A 40 -0.34 11.23 -0.86
C LEU A 40 -0.65 12.20 0.27
N ALA A 41 -1.93 12.58 0.41
CA ALA A 41 -2.42 13.11 1.67
C ALA A 41 -2.37 12.01 2.75
N PRO A 42 -2.24 12.34 4.05
CA PRO A 42 -2.19 11.35 5.13
C PRO A 42 -3.38 10.39 5.12
N GLU A 43 -4.59 10.88 4.85
CA GLU A 43 -5.81 10.07 4.81
C GLU A 43 -5.78 9.07 3.65
N ALA A 44 -5.30 9.50 2.47
CA ALA A 44 -5.15 8.65 1.31
C ALA A 44 -4.08 7.56 1.54
N PHE A 45 -3.00 7.88 2.25
CA PHE A 45 -2.00 6.90 2.65
C PHE A 45 -2.61 5.81 3.57
N LEU A 46 -3.40 6.20 4.58
CA LEU A 46 -4.07 5.24 5.47
C LEU A 46 -5.06 4.34 4.71
N GLN A 47 -5.78 4.89 3.73
CA GLN A 47 -6.64 4.09 2.87
C GLN A 47 -5.84 3.12 2.00
N ALA A 48 -4.72 3.56 1.41
CA ALA A 48 -3.84 2.70 0.63
C ALA A 48 -3.26 1.54 1.46
N VAL A 49 -2.86 1.80 2.71
CA VAL A 49 -2.40 0.75 3.63
C VAL A 49 -3.48 -0.30 3.87
N ARG A 50 -4.73 0.12 4.15
CA ARG A 50 -5.86 -0.82 4.34
C ARG A 50 -6.13 -1.64 3.09
N MET A 51 -6.11 -1.01 1.91
CA MET A 51 -6.29 -1.69 0.63
C MET A 51 -5.20 -2.75 0.40
N CYS A 52 -3.93 -2.42 0.64
CA CYS A 52 -2.81 -3.36 0.53
C CYS A 52 -2.92 -4.52 1.53
N GLN A 53 -3.35 -4.24 2.77
CA GLN A 53 -3.59 -5.28 3.79
C GLN A 53 -4.70 -6.24 3.36
N GLN A 54 -5.81 -5.73 2.83
CA GLN A 54 -6.90 -6.55 2.30
C GLN A 54 -6.42 -7.43 1.14
N ALA A 55 -5.67 -6.86 0.19
CA ALA A 55 -5.08 -7.64 -0.90
C ALA A 55 -4.11 -8.71 -0.37
N GLY A 56 -3.28 -8.37 0.61
CA GLY A 56 -2.35 -9.30 1.26
C GLY A 56 -3.06 -10.49 1.91
N GLN A 57 -4.20 -10.26 2.56
CA GLN A 57 -5.02 -11.34 3.13
C GLN A 57 -5.51 -12.32 2.05
N GLN A 58 -5.88 -11.83 0.86
CA GLN A 58 -6.30 -12.68 -0.27
C GLN A 58 -5.14 -13.49 -0.88
N LEU A 59 -3.91 -12.99 -0.75
CA LEU A 59 -2.70 -13.67 -1.25
C LEU A 59 -2.15 -14.74 -0.30
N THR A 60 -2.69 -14.83 0.92
CA THR A 60 -2.35 -15.94 1.81
C THR A 60 -2.84 -17.28 1.24
N LEU A 61 -2.25 -18.38 1.67
CA LEU A 61 -2.59 -19.73 1.21
C LEU A 61 -4.11 -20.01 1.30
N GLU A 62 -4.77 -19.51 2.34
CA GLU A 62 -6.22 -19.64 2.54
C GLU A 62 -7.00 -18.86 1.47
N GLY A 63 -6.59 -17.63 1.15
CA GLY A 63 -7.20 -16.83 0.09
C GLY A 63 -6.97 -17.41 -1.30
N LEU A 64 -5.78 -17.96 -1.55
CA LEU A 64 -5.47 -18.65 -2.80
C LEU A 64 -6.29 -19.94 -2.96
N LEU A 65 -6.42 -20.75 -1.92
CA LEU A 65 -7.24 -21.96 -1.94
C LEU A 65 -8.74 -21.65 -2.16
N GLN A 66 -9.24 -20.56 -1.58
CA GLN A 66 -10.60 -20.08 -1.81
C GLN A 66 -10.81 -19.58 -3.25
N ALA A 67 -9.85 -18.83 -3.81
CA ALA A 67 -9.91 -18.35 -5.20
C ALA A 67 -9.76 -19.49 -6.22
N MET A 68 -9.01 -20.53 -5.89
CA MET A 68 -8.77 -21.72 -6.72
C MET A 68 -9.80 -22.83 -6.54
N SER A 69 -10.86 -22.61 -5.77
CA SER A 69 -12.01 -23.53 -5.70
C SER A 69 -13.04 -23.08 -6.76
N PRO A 70 -12.93 -23.51 -8.03
CA PRO A 70 -13.98 -23.24 -8.99
C PRO A 70 -15.28 -23.87 -8.47
N GLN A 71 -16.39 -23.16 -8.66
CA GLN A 71 -17.73 -23.59 -8.30
C GLN A 71 -18.04 -24.98 -8.89
N VAL A 72 -17.79 -26.04 -8.12
CA VAL A 72 -18.41 -27.36 -8.33
C VAL A 72 -19.76 -27.32 -7.62
N ASN A 73 -20.69 -26.50 -8.10
CA ASN A 73 -22.13 -26.74 -8.00
C ASN A 73 -22.92 -25.66 -8.74
N SER A 74 -23.13 -25.84 -10.04
CA SER A 74 -24.26 -25.24 -10.76
C SER A 74 -24.60 -26.07 -11.99
N THR A 75 -24.86 -27.35 -11.74
CA THR A 75 -25.62 -28.24 -12.63
C THR A 75 -26.41 -29.19 -11.75
N LEU A 76 -27.53 -28.71 -11.21
CA LEU A 76 -28.72 -29.48 -10.85
C LEU A 76 -29.73 -28.52 -10.18
N HIS A 77 -30.49 -27.80 -11.01
CA HIS A 77 -31.96 -27.70 -10.92
C HIS A 77 -32.52 -26.87 -12.08
#